data_AF-A0A1V6IYN6-F1
#
_entry.id   AF-A0A1V6IYN6-F1
#
_cell.length_a   1.000
_cell.length_b   1.000
_cell.length_c   1.000
_cell.angle_alpha   90.00
_cell.angle_beta   90.00
_cell.angle_gamma   90.00
#
_symmetry.space_group_name_H-M   'P 1'
#
loop_
_entity.id
_entity.type
_entity.pdbx_description
1 polymer ?
#
loop_
_entity_poly.entity_id
_entity_poly.type
_entity_poly.pdbx_seq_one_letter_code
_entity_poly.pdbx_strand_id
1 'polypeptide(L)'
;MERVGATNVYYPWILNPDLTSKQSPARAAAATRGVDNRNNVERVSIASPAAGDYRITVTHSGGLPGNPAPSTQKISVALGGVTPPVPVITALEKSPSTNEFLLTFVSDPGAYFTILSSTNVGTSLTNWTAVGSVLAESSTNTVYLTSTNEVRFWCLRRGQ
;
A
#
# COMPACT_ATOMS: atom_id res chain seq x y z
N MET A 1 5.14 1.73 12.79
CA MET A 1 4.17 0.65 12.52
C MET A 1 3.47 0.34 13.80
N GLU A 2 2.15 0.28 13.75
CA GLU A 2 1.32 0.16 14.94
C GLU A 2 0.12 -0.71 14.60
N ARG A 3 -0.33 -1.50 15.57
CA ARG A 3 -1.57 -2.26 15.41
C ARG A 3 -2.72 -1.28 15.58
N VAL A 4 -3.65 -1.24 14.63
CA VAL A 4 -4.80 -0.34 14.68
C VAL A 4 -5.65 -0.68 15.91
N GLY A 5 -6.01 0.34 16.70
CA GLY A 5 -6.76 0.17 17.94
C GLY A 5 -5.93 -0.28 19.15
N ALA A 6 -4.60 -0.33 19.04
CA ALA A 6 -3.67 -0.60 20.15
C ALA A 6 -2.70 0.57 20.38
N THR A 7 -1.98 0.55 21.50
CA THR A 7 -0.97 1.57 21.85
C THR A 7 0.46 1.18 21.44
N ASN A 8 0.65 -0.02 20.85
CA ASN A 8 1.96 -0.52 20.46
C ASN A 8 2.52 0.26 19.26
N VAL A 9 3.75 0.78 19.40
CA VAL A 9 4.53 1.34 18.30
C VAL A 9 5.79 0.52 18.11
N TYR A 10 5.97 -0.01 16.91
CA TYR A 10 7.17 -0.72 16.49
C TYR A 10 8.06 0.22 15.65
N TYR A 11 9.23 0.52 16.21
CA TYR A 11 10.27 1.30 15.54
C TYR A 11 11.21 0.42 14.71
N PRO A 12 11.90 1.01 13.70
CA PRO A 12 12.97 0.37 12.95
C PRO A 12 14.06 -0.23 13.85
N TRP A 13 14.71 -1.29 13.35
CA TRP A 13 15.93 -1.80 13.93
C TRP A 13 17.11 -0.91 13.58
N ILE A 14 17.90 -0.53 14.59
CA ILE A 14 19.13 0.24 14.45
C ILE A 14 20.31 -0.69 14.73
N LEU A 15 21.16 -0.85 13.73
CA LEU A 15 22.47 -1.49 13.90
C LEU A 15 23.51 -0.40 14.25
N ASN A 16 24.53 -0.74 15.05
CA ASN A 16 25.68 0.13 15.23
C ASN A 16 26.71 -0.14 14.12
N PRO A 17 26.82 0.72 13.09
CA PRO A 17 27.81 0.49 12.05
C PRO A 17 29.24 0.79 12.49
N ASP A 18 29.46 1.45 13.64
CA ASP A 18 30.75 1.97 14.10
C ASP A 18 31.65 2.48 12.94
N LEU A 19 31.19 3.53 12.26
CA LEU A 19 31.86 4.06 11.07
C LEU A 19 33.21 4.71 11.42
N THR A 20 33.35 5.22 12.64
CA THR A 20 34.54 5.94 13.11
C THR A 20 35.65 4.99 13.53
N SER A 21 35.36 4.10 14.49
CA SER A 21 36.39 3.26 15.13
C SER A 21 36.49 1.87 14.50
N LYS A 22 35.48 1.47 13.72
CA LYS A 22 35.41 0.22 12.95
C LYS A 22 35.69 -1.05 13.78
N GLN A 23 35.35 -1.03 15.05
CA GLN A 23 35.58 -2.10 16.01
C GLN A 23 34.60 -3.25 15.79
N SER A 24 35.13 -4.47 15.71
CA SER A 24 34.32 -5.68 15.56
C SER A 24 33.31 -5.87 16.72
N PRO A 25 33.67 -5.68 18.01
CA PRO A 25 32.71 -5.81 19.11
C PRO A 25 31.53 -4.84 19.01
N ALA A 26 31.77 -3.60 18.57
CA ALA A 26 30.72 -2.59 18.43
C ALA A 26 29.73 -2.93 17.30
N ARG A 27 30.22 -3.55 16.23
CA ARG A 27 29.42 -4.00 15.07
C ARG A 27 28.68 -5.32 15.33
N ALA A 28 29.17 -6.13 16.28
CA ALA A 28 28.55 -7.38 16.70
C ALA A 28 27.49 -7.19 17.80
N ALA A 29 27.35 -5.99 18.35
CA ALA A 29 26.34 -5.68 19.36
C ALA A 29 24.92 -5.92 18.82
N ALA A 30 24.01 -6.35 19.71
CA ALA A 30 22.62 -6.57 19.34
C ALA A 30 21.96 -5.28 18.83
N ALA A 31 21.15 -5.40 17.77
CA ALA A 31 20.40 -4.28 17.24
C ALA A 31 19.38 -3.77 18.27
N THR A 32 19.23 -2.45 18.34
CA THR A 32 18.21 -1.79 19.17
C THR A 32 17.05 -1.30 18.31
N ARG A 33 15.99 -0.76 18.91
CA ARG A 33 14.90 -0.11 18.18
C ARG A 33 14.91 1.39 18.40
N GLY A 34 14.58 2.16 17.37
CA GLY A 34 14.45 3.61 17.48
C GLY A 34 14.32 4.29 16.12
N VAL A 35 14.44 5.62 16.12
CA VAL A 35 14.54 6.41 14.88
C VAL A 35 15.93 6.25 14.29
N ASP A 36 16.01 5.82 13.04
CA ASP A 36 17.26 5.73 12.27
C ASP A 36 17.43 7.01 11.45
N ASN A 37 18.57 7.68 11.61
CA ASN A 37 18.92 8.88 10.86
C ASN A 37 20.21 8.72 10.04
N ARG A 38 20.63 7.47 9.83
CA ARG A 38 21.90 7.12 9.18
C ARG A 38 21.70 6.30 7.92
N ASN A 39 20.75 5.37 7.94
CA ASN A 39 20.53 4.44 6.84
C ASN A 39 19.44 4.95 5.88
N ASN A 40 19.53 4.54 4.62
CA ASN A 40 18.47 4.74 3.60
C ASN A 40 17.57 3.50 3.44
N VAL A 41 17.75 2.51 4.32
CA VAL A 41 16.93 1.30 4.41
C VAL A 41 16.58 1.11 5.88
N GLU A 42 15.28 1.12 6.17
CA GLU A 42 14.75 0.88 7.49
C GLU A 42 13.94 -0.42 7.48
N ARG A 43 14.11 -1.25 8.52
CA ARG A 43 13.36 -2.49 8.68
C ARG A 43 12.65 -2.52 10.02
N VAL A 44 11.35 -2.78 9.97
CA VAL A 44 10.54 -3.19 11.13
C VAL A 44 10.18 -4.66 10.95
N SER A 45 10.39 -5.49 11.98
CA SER A 45 9.90 -6.87 12.00
C SER A 45 9.28 -7.22 13.34
N ILE A 46 8.22 -8.03 13.32
CA ILE A 46 7.52 -8.54 14.51
C ILE A 46 7.56 -10.06 14.40
N ALA A 47 8.17 -10.75 15.37
CA ALA A 47 8.39 -12.20 15.28
C ALA A 47 7.10 -13.02 15.36
N SER A 48 6.13 -12.54 16.14
CA SER A 48 4.81 -13.16 16.31
C SER A 48 3.75 -12.07 16.37
N PRO A 49 3.39 -11.47 15.21
CA PRO A 49 2.40 -10.40 15.18
C PRO A 49 1.02 -10.95 15.60
N ALA A 50 0.32 -10.21 16.45
CA ALA A 50 -1.08 -10.50 16.72
C ALA A 50 -1.91 -10.27 15.45
N ALA A 51 -2.96 -11.06 15.24
CA ALA A 51 -3.84 -10.86 14.10
C ALA A 51 -4.52 -9.48 14.14
N GLY A 52 -4.73 -8.90 12.95
CA GLY A 52 -5.42 -7.63 12.78
C GLY A 52 -4.65 -6.65 11.88
N ASP A 53 -5.24 -5.47 11.71
CA ASP A 53 -4.69 -4.46 10.82
C ASP A 53 -3.54 -3.72 11.48
N TYR A 54 -2.54 -3.41 10.65
CA TYR A 54 -1.41 -2.59 11.04
C TYR A 54 -1.32 -1.38 10.13
N ARG A 55 -1.07 -0.22 10.74
CA ARG A 55 -0.79 1.02 10.03
C ARG A 55 0.72 1.19 9.92
N ILE A 56 1.14 1.59 8.72
CA ILE A 56 2.52 1.93 8.42
C ILE A 56 2.55 3.40 8.08
N THR A 57 3.21 4.18 8.92
CA THR A 57 3.39 5.61 8.74
C THR A 57 4.86 5.85 8.40
N VAL A 58 5.12 6.48 7.26
CA VAL A 58 6.46 6.91 6.85
C VAL A 58 6.48 8.43 6.86
N THR A 59 7.44 9.01 7.59
CA THR A 59 7.59 10.45 7.77
C THR A 59 9.03 10.84 7.48
N HIS A 60 9.25 12.02 6.89
CA HIS A 60 10.60 12.57 6.81
C HIS A 60 11.03 13.12 8.18
N SER A 61 12.30 12.93 8.55
CA SER A 61 12.88 13.55 9.75
C SER A 61 13.32 15.00 9.56
N GLY A 62 13.07 15.57 8.37
CA GLY A 62 13.50 16.92 7.99
C GLY A 62 14.81 16.93 7.21
N GLY A 63 15.47 18.08 7.18
CA GLY A 63 16.76 18.25 6.50
C GLY A 63 17.93 17.87 7.38
N LEU A 64 19.00 17.41 6.75
CA LEU A 64 20.27 17.20 7.42
C LEU A 64 20.96 18.57 7.63
N PRO A 65 21.55 18.84 8.81
CA PRO A 65 22.28 20.08 9.05
C PRO A 65 23.37 20.32 7.98
N GLY A 66 23.41 21.53 7.43
CA GLY A 66 24.38 21.92 6.40
C GLY A 66 24.05 21.46 4.97
N ASN A 67 22.95 20.73 4.77
CA ASN A 67 22.46 20.37 3.45
C ASN A 67 21.37 21.34 2.95
N PRO A 68 21.08 21.36 1.63
CA PRO A 68 19.95 22.11 1.08
C PRO A 68 18.62 21.74 1.74
N ALA A 69 17.63 22.63 1.59
CA ALA A 69 16.27 22.36 2.03
C ALA A 69 15.78 21.01 1.46
N PRO A 70 15.09 20.18 2.27
CA PRO A 70 14.56 18.91 1.80
C PRO A 70 13.67 19.08 0.58
N SER A 71 13.82 18.19 -0.40
CA SER A 71 12.92 18.06 -1.53
C SER A 71 12.05 16.80 -1.38
N THR A 72 11.07 16.64 -2.27
CA THR A 72 10.29 15.41 -2.34
C THR A 72 11.20 14.20 -2.57
N GLN A 73 11.13 13.24 -1.65
CA GLN A 73 11.83 11.97 -1.77
C GLN A 73 10.84 10.87 -2.13
N LYS A 74 11.17 10.10 -3.17
CA LYS A 74 10.44 8.88 -3.52
C LYS A 74 10.99 7.73 -2.69
N ILE A 75 10.09 6.93 -2.13
CA ILE A 75 10.44 5.75 -1.34
C ILE A 75 9.78 4.51 -1.97
N SER A 76 10.24 3.34 -1.54
CA SER A 76 9.57 2.07 -1.80
C SER A 76 9.36 1.35 -0.48
N VAL A 77 8.18 0.75 -0.31
CA VAL A 77 7.83 -0.01 0.89
C VAL A 77 7.56 -1.45 0.46
N ALA A 78 8.29 -2.39 1.04
CA ALA A 78 8.09 -3.82 0.84
C ALA A 78 7.54 -4.45 2.12
N LEU A 79 6.47 -5.24 1.98
CA LEU A 79 5.77 -5.87 3.09
C LEU A 79 5.74 -7.38 2.92
N GLY A 80 5.91 -8.11 4.03
CA GLY A 80 5.81 -9.56 4.07
C GLY A 80 4.96 -9.99 5.26
N GLY A 81 4.39 -11.20 5.17
CA GLY A 81 3.53 -11.74 6.24
C GLY A 81 2.16 -11.05 6.33
N VAL A 82 1.72 -10.39 5.26
CA VAL A 82 0.42 -9.72 5.17
C VAL A 82 -0.48 -10.46 4.19
N THR A 83 -1.78 -10.45 4.46
CA THR A 83 -2.81 -10.83 3.48
C THR A 83 -3.49 -9.54 3.03
N PRO A 84 -3.30 -9.08 1.79
CA PRO A 84 -3.95 -7.87 1.31
C PRO A 84 -5.48 -8.02 1.36
N PRO A 85 -6.23 -7.00 1.77
CA PRO A 85 -7.68 -7.06 1.73
C PRO A 85 -8.16 -7.25 0.28
N VAL A 86 -9.21 -8.06 0.13
CA VAL A 86 -9.94 -8.19 -1.15
C VAL A 86 -10.63 -6.86 -1.42
N PRO A 87 -10.50 -6.27 -2.62
CA PRO A 87 -11.21 -5.03 -2.94
C PRO A 87 -12.72 -5.28 -2.92
N VAL A 88 -13.47 -4.34 -2.37
CA VAL A 88 -14.94 -4.42 -2.28
C VAL A 88 -15.54 -3.26 -3.07
N ILE A 89 -16.31 -3.58 -4.11
CA ILE A 89 -17.12 -2.58 -4.82
C ILE A 89 -18.30 -2.23 -3.91
N THR A 90 -18.41 -0.98 -3.52
CA THR A 90 -19.44 -0.50 -2.57
C THR A 90 -20.54 0.29 -3.25
N ALA A 91 -20.28 0.88 -4.43
CA ALA A 91 -21.31 1.52 -5.23
C ALA A 91 -20.99 1.41 -6.73
N LEU A 92 -22.05 1.39 -7.54
CA LEU A 92 -22.00 1.52 -8.98
C LEU A 92 -23.17 2.41 -9.41
N GLU A 93 -22.85 3.63 -9.83
CA GLU A 93 -23.84 4.64 -10.18
C GLU A 93 -23.80 4.88 -11.67
N LYS A 94 -24.95 4.76 -12.35
CA LYS A 94 -25.07 5.05 -13.78
C LYS A 94 -25.54 6.49 -13.98
N SER A 95 -24.96 7.19 -14.94
CA SER A 95 -25.51 8.46 -15.42
C SER A 95 -26.94 8.29 -15.99
N PRO A 96 -27.88 9.17 -15.64
CA PRO A 96 -29.25 9.12 -16.15
C PRO A 96 -29.36 9.34 -17.67
N SER A 97 -28.43 10.07 -18.27
CA SER A 97 -28.51 10.55 -19.66
C SER A 97 -27.42 10.00 -20.58
N THR A 98 -26.39 9.36 -20.03
CA THR A 98 -25.23 8.87 -20.79
C THR A 98 -24.94 7.40 -20.46
N ASN A 99 -23.94 6.84 -21.14
CA ASN A 99 -23.44 5.47 -20.96
C ASN A 99 -22.26 5.41 -19.99
N GLU A 100 -22.27 6.30 -19.00
CA GLU A 100 -21.19 6.53 -18.06
C GLU A 100 -21.56 6.00 -16.66
N PHE A 101 -20.55 5.55 -15.93
CA PHE A 101 -20.70 4.97 -14.60
C PHE A 101 -19.59 5.46 -13.66
N LEU A 102 -19.93 5.63 -12.40
CA LEU A 102 -18.98 5.77 -11.30
C LEU A 102 -18.98 4.47 -10.49
N LEU A 103 -17.83 3.80 -10.44
CA LEU A 103 -17.62 2.63 -9.60
C LEU A 103 -16.80 3.05 -8.39
N THR A 104 -17.38 2.91 -7.20
CA THR A 104 -16.71 3.19 -5.93
C THR A 104 -16.34 1.88 -5.25
N PHE A 105 -15.11 1.80 -4.74
CA PHE A 105 -14.59 0.62 -4.09
C PHE A 105 -13.69 0.95 -2.89
N VAL A 106 -13.59 0.01 -1.96
CA VAL A 106 -12.71 0.05 -0.80
C VAL A 106 -11.56 -0.95 -0.98
N SER A 107 -10.33 -0.53 -0.67
CA SER A 107 -9.12 -1.36 -0.73
C SER A 107 -7.98 -0.78 0.13
N ASP A 108 -6.84 -1.48 0.24
CA ASP A 108 -5.62 -0.87 0.76
C ASP A 108 -5.07 0.21 -0.19
N PRO A 109 -4.62 1.36 0.34
CA PRO A 109 -3.94 2.38 -0.44
C PRO A 109 -2.63 1.87 -1.05
N GLY A 110 -2.29 2.35 -2.23
CA GLY A 110 -1.11 1.98 -3.01
C GLY A 110 -1.29 0.72 -3.87
N ALA A 111 -2.40 0.00 -3.72
CA ALA A 111 -2.69 -1.16 -4.55
C ALA A 111 -3.07 -0.77 -5.98
N TYR A 112 -2.54 -1.51 -6.95
CA TYR A 112 -2.93 -1.38 -8.35
C TYR A 112 -3.96 -2.46 -8.71
N PHE A 113 -5.00 -2.09 -9.45
CA PHE A 113 -6.05 -3.01 -9.90
C PHE A 113 -6.23 -2.95 -11.41
N THR A 114 -6.39 -4.11 -12.03
CA THR A 114 -7.00 -4.24 -13.36
C THR A 114 -8.52 -4.25 -13.20
N ILE A 115 -9.20 -3.43 -13.98
CA ILE A 115 -10.66 -3.41 -14.06
C ILE A 115 -11.05 -4.37 -15.17
N LEU A 116 -11.79 -5.41 -14.80
CA LEU A 116 -12.31 -6.42 -15.70
C LEU A 116 -13.80 -6.18 -15.93
N SER A 117 -14.30 -6.57 -17.10
CA SER A 117 -15.72 -6.54 -17.40
C SER A 117 -16.21 -7.78 -18.14
N SER A 118 -17.51 -8.05 -18.03
CA SER A 118 -18.21 -9.12 -18.76
C SER A 118 -19.65 -8.69 -19.04
N THR A 119 -20.28 -9.24 -20.08
CA THR A 119 -21.74 -9.13 -20.31
C THR A 119 -22.53 -10.26 -19.65
N ASN A 120 -21.85 -11.27 -19.12
CA ASN A 120 -22.44 -12.42 -18.45
C ASN A 120 -21.65 -12.73 -17.17
N VAL A 121 -22.32 -12.70 -16.02
CA VAL A 121 -21.69 -12.97 -14.71
C VAL A 121 -21.23 -14.43 -14.58
N GLY A 122 -21.83 -15.35 -15.32
CA GLY A 122 -21.42 -16.76 -15.38
C GLY A 122 -20.15 -17.02 -16.20
N THR A 123 -19.63 -16.02 -16.91
CA THR A 123 -18.33 -16.13 -17.60
C THR A 123 -17.23 -16.35 -16.57
N SER A 124 -16.38 -17.37 -16.77
CA SER A 124 -15.19 -17.60 -15.94
C SER A 124 -14.37 -16.33 -15.82
N LEU A 125 -13.91 -15.95 -14.61
CA LEU A 125 -13.10 -14.76 -14.37
C LEU A 125 -11.84 -14.69 -15.25
N THR A 126 -11.29 -15.84 -15.66
CA THR A 126 -10.15 -15.93 -16.58
C THR A 126 -10.47 -15.37 -17.97
N ASN A 127 -11.75 -15.31 -18.34
CA ASN A 127 -12.26 -14.90 -19.64
C ASN A 127 -12.91 -13.51 -19.59
N TRP A 128 -12.91 -12.83 -18.43
CA TRP A 128 -13.35 -11.44 -18.36
C TRP A 128 -12.33 -10.54 -19.05
N THR A 129 -12.82 -9.49 -19.73
CA THR A 129 -11.99 -8.60 -20.52
C THR A 129 -11.48 -7.44 -19.68
N ALA A 130 -10.17 -7.16 -19.74
CA ALA A 130 -9.62 -5.95 -19.13
C ALA A 130 -10.09 -4.70 -19.90
N VAL A 131 -10.62 -3.73 -19.16
CA VAL A 131 -11.13 -2.47 -19.71
C VAL A 131 -10.40 -1.23 -19.17
N GLY A 132 -9.52 -1.43 -18.18
CA GLY A 132 -8.73 -0.36 -17.62
C GLY A 132 -7.98 -0.80 -16.38
N SER A 133 -7.42 0.19 -15.70
CA SER A 133 -6.61 -0.01 -14.50
C SER A 133 -6.69 1.22 -13.59
N VAL A 134 -6.56 1.01 -12.29
CA VAL A 134 -6.64 2.08 -11.29
C VAL A 134 -5.62 1.85 -10.16
N LEU A 135 -4.94 2.91 -9.75
CA LEU A 135 -4.19 2.96 -8.50
C LEU A 135 -5.15 3.40 -7.38
N ALA A 136 -5.23 2.64 -6.31
CA ALA A 136 -5.94 3.05 -5.11
C ALA A 136 -5.12 4.08 -4.34
N GLU A 137 -5.42 5.37 -4.51
CA GLU A 137 -4.70 6.45 -3.81
C GLU A 137 -5.12 6.58 -2.34
N SER A 138 -6.32 6.09 -2.00
CA SER A 138 -6.85 6.11 -0.65
C SER A 138 -7.54 4.79 -0.29
N SER A 139 -8.13 4.71 0.90
CA SER A 139 -8.91 3.55 1.33
C SER A 139 -10.25 3.42 0.59
N THR A 140 -10.81 4.54 0.10
CA THR A 140 -12.01 4.59 -0.74
C THR A 140 -11.66 5.28 -2.05
N ASN A 141 -11.96 4.63 -3.17
CA ASN A 141 -11.58 5.11 -4.49
C ASN A 141 -12.79 5.07 -5.43
N THR A 142 -12.85 5.99 -6.37
CA THR A 142 -13.88 6.05 -7.40
C THR A 142 -13.23 6.08 -8.77
N VAL A 143 -13.71 5.24 -9.67
CA VAL A 143 -13.26 5.19 -11.07
C VAL A 143 -14.43 5.41 -12.01
N TYR A 144 -14.17 6.20 -13.05
CA TYR A 144 -15.11 6.44 -14.14
C TYR A 144 -15.01 5.32 -15.18
N LEU A 145 -16.17 4.84 -15.63
CA LEU A 145 -16.30 3.73 -16.59
C LEU A 145 -17.35 4.08 -17.64
N THR A 146 -17.26 3.45 -18.81
CA THR A 146 -18.29 3.55 -19.86
C THR A 146 -18.70 2.18 -20.37
N SER A 147 -19.96 2.04 -20.77
CA SER A 147 -20.46 0.83 -21.44
C SER A 147 -21.68 1.13 -22.29
N THR A 148 -21.64 0.71 -23.56
CA THR A 148 -22.78 0.74 -24.49
C THR A 148 -23.62 -0.53 -24.45
N ASN A 149 -23.18 -1.57 -23.75
CA ASN A 149 -23.94 -2.82 -23.61
C ASN A 149 -25.07 -2.65 -22.60
N GLU A 150 -26.23 -3.24 -22.90
CA GLU A 150 -27.42 -3.23 -22.03
C GLU A 150 -27.13 -3.80 -20.64
N VAL A 151 -26.32 -4.86 -20.58
CA VAL A 151 -25.87 -5.49 -19.34
C VAL A 151 -24.35 -5.53 -19.32
N ARG A 152 -23.78 -5.07 -18.21
CA ARG A 152 -22.35 -5.14 -17.93
C ARG A 152 -22.11 -5.43 -16.46
N PHE A 153 -21.16 -6.32 -16.20
CA PHE A 153 -20.61 -6.63 -14.90
C PHE A 153 -19.16 -6.15 -14.84
N TRP A 154 -18.71 -5.72 -13.66
CA TRP A 154 -17.35 -5.26 -13.42
C TRP A 154 -16.73 -6.00 -12.23
N CYS A 155 -15.43 -6.24 -12.30
CA CYS A 155 -14.65 -6.89 -11.26
C CYS A 155 -13.30 -6.18 -11.14
N LEU A 156 -12.80 -6.06 -9.90
CA LEU A 156 -11.45 -5.57 -9.63
C LEU A 156 -10.54 -6.76 -9.38
N ARG A 157 -9.51 -6.90 -10.21
CA ARG A 157 -8.44 -7.88 -10.01
C ARG A 157 -7.19 -7.14 -9.59
N ARG A 158 -6.62 -7.49 -8.43
CA ARG A 158 -5.34 -6.93 -7.99
C ARG A 158 -4.25 -7.23 -9.03
N GLY A 159 -3.55 -6.20 -9.48
CA GLY A 159 -2.32 -6.33 -10.27
C GLY A 159 -1.20 -6.82 -9.36
N GLN A 160 -0.37 -7.74 -9.88
CA GLN A 160 0.89 -8.11 -9.24
C GLN A 160 1.97 -7.08 -9.55
#